data_AF-A0A192A4T3-F1
#
_entry.id   AF-A0A192A4T3-F1
#
_cell.length_a   1.000
_cell.length_b   1.000
_cell.length_c   1.000
_cell.angle_alpha   90.00
_cell.angle_beta   90.00
_cell.angle_gamma   90.00
#
_symmetry.space_group_name_H-M   'P 1'
#
loop_
_entity.id
_entity.type
_entity.pdbx_description
1 polymer ?
#
loop_
_entity_poly.entity_id
_entity_poly.type
_entity_poly.pdbx_seq_one_letter_code
_entity_poly.pdbx_strand_id
1 'polypeptide(L)' 'MTYPTPQSFDSRRLEAHDALYDKLGKLRTMRGMLHASGFEHFRRMDEHRQAEYLGTCMELADDAYAAMLVTDGLAG' A
#
# COMPACT_ATOMS: atom_id res chain seq x y z
N MET A 1 21.19 -1.68 36.39
CA MET A 1 20.67 -0.82 35.30
C MET A 1 20.30 -1.73 34.13
N THR A 2 19.03 -2.04 33.98
CA THR A 2 18.49 -2.70 32.79
C THR A 2 18.25 -1.61 31.74
N TYR A 3 19.05 -1.61 30.68
CA TYR A 3 18.82 -0.76 29.52
C TYR A 3 17.50 -1.19 28.86
N PRO A 4 16.57 -0.28 28.52
CA PRO A 4 15.40 -0.66 27.74
C PRO A 4 15.90 -1.12 26.36
N THR A 5 15.64 -2.38 26.05
CA THR A 5 15.95 -2.98 24.76
C THR A 5 15.28 -2.18 23.64
N PRO A 6 15.99 -1.82 22.54
CA PRO A 6 15.40 -1.08 21.41
C PRO A 6 14.41 -1.91 20.57
N GLN A 7 14.02 -3.10 21.04
CA GLN A 7 13.26 -4.10 20.29
C GLN A 7 11.87 -3.62 19.85
N SER A 8 11.22 -2.72 20.59
CA SER A 8 9.88 -2.23 20.21
C SER A 8 9.90 -1.32 18.98
N PHE A 9 11.00 -0.60 18.75
CA PHE A 9 11.17 0.26 17.57
C PHE A 9 11.44 -0.58 16.32
N ASP A 10 12.19 -1.68 16.45
CA ASP A 10 12.45 -2.58 15.32
C ASP A 10 11.19 -3.34 14.90
N SER A 11 10.38 -3.82 15.86
CA SER A 11 9.14 -4.55 15.53
C SER A 11 8.15 -3.71 14.72
N ARG A 12 7.91 -2.46 15.14
CA ARG A 12 6.96 -1.58 14.42
C ARG A 12 7.43 -1.23 13.01
N ARG A 13 8.74 -1.00 12.83
CA ARG A 13 9.31 -0.70 11.51
C ARG A 13 9.26 -1.92 10.60
N LEU A 14 9.47 -3.12 11.15
CA LEU A 14 9.34 -4.38 10.43
C LEU A 14 7.89 -4.64 10.01
N GLU A 15 6.93 -4.45 10.91
CA GLU A 15 5.50 -4.55 10.59
C GLU A 15 5.08 -3.55 9.51
N ALA A 16 5.56 -2.30 9.60
CA ALA A 16 5.32 -1.28 8.57
C ALA A 16 5.96 -1.66 7.22
N HIS A 17 7.14 -2.29 7.24
CA HIS A 17 7.80 -2.76 6.03
C HIS A 17 6.97 -3.88 5.35
N ASP A 18 6.48 -4.85 6.12
CA ASP A 18 5.62 -5.90 5.60
C ASP A 18 4.31 -5.34 5.03
N ALA A 19 3.70 -4.38 5.75
CA ALA A 19 2.52 -3.67 5.26
C ALA A 19 2.80 -2.90 3.96
N LEU A 20 3.93 -2.20 3.85
CA LEU A 20 4.35 -1.52 2.63
C LEU A 20 4.43 -2.48 1.44
N TYR A 21 5.10 -3.62 1.60
CA TYR A 21 5.25 -4.59 0.52
C TYR A 21 3.93 -5.24 0.12
N ASP A 22 3.04 -5.55 1.07
CA ASP A 22 1.69 -6.03 0.78
C ASP A 22 0.90 -5.02 -0.06
N LYS A 23 0.89 -3.75 0.34
CA LYS A 23 0.17 -2.68 -0.38
C LYS A 23 0.75 -2.44 -1.78
N LEU A 24 2.08 -2.41 -1.91
CA LEU A 24 2.75 -2.31 -3.22
C LEU A 24 2.45 -3.52 -4.12
N GLY A 25 2.37 -4.72 -3.56
CA GLY A 25 1.97 -5.94 -4.28
C GLY A 25 0.54 -5.86 -4.82
N LYS A 26 -0.40 -5.38 -4.00
CA LYS A 26 -1.79 -5.14 -4.39
C LYS A 26 -1.90 -4.08 -5.49
N LEU A 27 -1.23 -2.94 -5.32
CA LEU A 27 -1.17 -1.88 -6.34
C LEU A 27 -0.59 -2.38 -7.67
N ARG A 28 0.48 -3.19 -7.63
CA ARG A 28 1.06 -3.79 -8.84
C ARG A 28 0.04 -4.67 -9.57
N THR A 29 -0.72 -5.46 -8.82
CA THR A 29 -1.77 -6.32 -9.38
C THR A 29 -2.88 -5.48 -10.00
N MET A 30 -3.34 -4.45 -9.29
CA MET A 30 -4.39 -3.54 -9.77
C MET A 30 -3.94 -2.75 -11.01
N ARG A 31 -2.67 -2.32 -11.06
CA ARG A 31 -2.12 -1.67 -12.25
C ARG A 31 -2.25 -2.52 -13.52
N GLY A 32 -2.34 -3.84 -13.39
CA GLY A 32 -2.62 -4.75 -14.51
C GLY A 32 -3.95 -4.47 -15.21
N MET A 33 -4.99 -4.03 -14.47
CA MET A 33 -6.28 -3.66 -15.06
C MET A 33 -6.25 -2.28 -15.73
N LEU A 34 -5.35 -1.40 -15.28
CA LEU A 34 -5.18 -0.05 -15.83
C LEU A 34 -4.14 0.01 -16.98
N HIS A 35 -3.53 -1.12 -17.37
CA HIS A 35 -2.46 -1.18 -18.38
C HIS A 35 -2.66 -2.30 -19.41
N ALA A 36 -2.01 -2.14 -20.59
CA ALA A 36 -1.81 -3.04 -21.75
C ALA A 36 -3.01 -3.84 -22.30
N SER A 37 -3.69 -4.63 -21.48
CA SER A 37 -4.78 -5.54 -21.89
C SER A 37 -6.02 -5.46 -20.99
N GLY A 38 -5.89 -4.90 -19.78
CA GLY A 38 -7.01 -4.75 -18.84
C GLY A 38 -7.82 -3.47 -19.03
N PHE A 39 -7.27 -2.46 -19.71
CA PHE A 39 -7.88 -1.14 -19.78
C PHE A 39 -9.22 -1.15 -20.52
N GLU A 40 -9.36 -1.96 -21.56
CA GLU A 40 -10.66 -2.12 -22.22
C GLU A 40 -11.70 -2.79 -21.31
N HIS A 41 -11.28 -3.73 -20.46
CA HIS A 41 -12.16 -4.35 -19.47
C HIS A 41 -12.60 -3.32 -18.44
N PHE A 42 -11.66 -2.53 -17.90
CA PHE A 42 -11.95 -1.41 -17.01
C PHE A 42 -12.97 -0.44 -17.62
N ARG A 43 -12.77 -0.03 -18.88
CA ARG A 43 -13.70 0.86 -19.61
C ARG A 43 -15.10 0.29 -19.81
N ARG A 44 -15.25 -1.04 -19.81
CA ARG A 44 -16.55 -1.71 -19.97
C ARG A 44 -17.28 -1.88 -18.62
N MET A 45 -16.64 -1.59 -17.49
CA MET A 45 -17.28 -1.61 -16.18
C MET A 45 -18.22 -0.42 -16.01
N ASP A 46 -19.23 -0.56 -15.16
CA ASP A 46 -20.08 0.54 -14.72
C ASP A 46 -19.26 1.65 -14.06
N GLU A 47 -19.67 2.91 -14.26
CA GLU A 47 -18.95 4.09 -13.74
C GLU A 47 -18.73 4.02 -12.22
N HIS A 48 -19.72 3.51 -11.47
CA HIS A 48 -19.58 3.31 -10.04
C HIS A 48 -18.45 2.34 -9.68
N ARG A 49 -18.33 1.24 -10.42
CA ARG A 49 -17.27 0.24 -10.21
C ARG A 49 -15.91 0.76 -10.67
N GLN A 50 -15.85 1.59 -11.70
CA GLN A 50 -14.62 2.27 -12.09
C GLN A 50 -14.15 3.23 -10.99
N ALA A 51 -15.07 4.01 -10.42
CA ALA A 51 -14.77 4.94 -9.34
C ALA A 51 -14.31 4.20 -8.07
N GLU A 52 -14.99 3.12 -7.68
CA GLU A 52 -14.60 2.27 -6.55
C GLU A 52 -13.18 1.69 -6.76
N TYR A 53 -12.92 1.17 -7.96
CA TYR A 53 -11.62 0.61 -8.31
C TYR A 53 -10.48 1.63 -8.19
N LEU A 54 -10.68 2.82 -8.76
CA LEU A 54 -9.71 3.91 -8.65
C LEU A 54 -9.58 4.40 -7.21
N GLY A 55 -10.68 4.46 -6.46
CA GLY A 55 -10.72 4.76 -5.03
C GLY A 55 -9.82 3.84 -4.23
N THR A 56 -10.00 2.53 -4.38
CA THR A 56 -9.15 1.51 -3.73
C THR A 56 -7.68 1.65 -4.13
N CYS A 57 -7.37 2.02 -5.38
CA CYS A 57 -5.98 2.27 -5.78
C CYS A 57 -5.38 3.47 -5.03
N MET A 58 -6.15 4.55 -4.84
CA MET A 58 -5.68 5.72 -4.10
C MET A 58 -5.47 5.38 -2.62
N GLU A 59 -6.43 4.71 -1.98
CA GLU A 59 -6.32 4.31 -0.57
C GLU A 59 -5.10 3.40 -0.33
N LEU A 60 -4.87 2.41 -1.20
CA LEU A 60 -3.69 1.55 -1.10
C LEU A 60 -2.37 2.32 -1.30
N ALA A 61 -2.37 3.36 -2.13
CA ALA A 61 -1.19 4.19 -2.37
C ALA A 61 -0.88 5.08 -1.17
N ASP A 62 -1.90 5.69 -0.58
CA ASP A 62 -1.78 6.50 0.63
C ASP A 62 -1.32 5.64 1.82
N ASP A 63 -1.91 4.45 2.00
CA ASP A 63 -1.50 3.48 3.02
C ASP A 63 -0.04 3.02 2.83
N ALA A 64 0.35 2.74 1.58
CA ALA A 64 1.72 2.36 1.27
C ALA A 64 2.70 3.50 1.62
N TYR A 65 2.34 4.74 1.27
CA TYR A 65 3.16 5.90 1.59
C TYR A 65 3.29 6.10 3.10
N ALA A 66 2.20 5.98 3.86
CA ALA A 66 2.23 6.06 5.31
C ALA A 66 3.12 4.97 5.93
N ALA A 67 3.00 3.72 5.45
CA ALA A 67 3.83 2.60 5.89
C ALA A 67 5.32 2.84 5.59
N MET A 68 5.66 3.37 4.41
CA MET A 68 7.02 3.76 4.04
C MET A 68 7.61 4.77 5.02
N LEU A 69 6.86 5.82 5.39
CA LEU A 69 7.33 6.80 6.36
C LEU A 69 7.64 6.18 7.72
N VAL A 70 6.83 5.21 8.17
CA VAL A 70 7.09 4.49 9.43
C VAL A 70 8.31 3.57 9.31
N THR A 71 8.45 2.83 8.20
CA THR A 71 9.62 1.99 7.93
C THR A 71 10.91 2.81 7.91
N ASP A 72 10.91 3.98 7.29
CA ASP A 72 12.07 4.88 7.23
C ASP A 72 12.35 5.59 8.57
N GLY A 73 11.45 5.46 9.55
CA GLY A 73 11.56 6.13 10.84
C GLY A 73 11.23 7.63 10.78
N LEU A 74 10.56 8.07 9.72
CA LEU A 74 10.11 9.45 9.49
C LEU A 74 8.73 9.72 10.11
N ALA A 75 7.97 8.67 10.44
CA ALA A 75 6.71 8.73 11.17
C ALA A 75 6.71 7.71 12.31
N GLY A 76 6.08 8.08 13.43
CA GLY A 76 6.06 7.30 14.67
C GLY A 76 4.70 7.24 15.32
#